data_AF-A0A1T1I933-F1
#
_entry.id   AF-A0A1T1I933-F1
#
_cell.length_a   1.000
_cell.length_b   1.000
_cell.length_c   1.000
_cell.angle_alpha   90.00
_cell.angle_beta   90.00
_cell.angle_gamma   90.00
#
_symmetry.space_group_name_H-M   'P 1'
#
loop_
_entity.id
_entity.type
_entity.pdbx_description
1 polymer ?
#
loop_
_entity_poly.entity_id
_entity_poly.type
_entity_poly.pdbx_seq_one_letter_code
_entity_poly.pdbx_strand_id
1 'polypeptide(L)'
;MKLRKTVFGLLILLACGAGVFIQQLSEVLNREPYTSRGSSGRYLLQHVHAGNLFIPFRHLGYLQVVDLQNPQRVYRSPLIYDDSLDMRMSESARELSIFGVTFNTETKTYFIQWRDWEPHWLNWFISNTPYGVCSDAEGTCF
;
A
#
# COMPACT_ATOMS: atom_id res chain seq x y z
N MET A 1 -7.59 45.07 7.47
CA MET A 1 -7.61 44.22 8.69
C MET A 1 -8.48 42.96 8.59
N LYS A 2 -9.71 43.00 8.03
CA LYS A 2 -10.60 41.83 7.96
C LYS A 2 -10.04 40.67 7.11
N LEU A 3 -9.51 40.95 5.92
CA LEU A 3 -8.93 39.94 5.02
C LEU A 3 -7.78 39.13 5.67
N ARG A 4 -6.89 39.79 6.42
CA ARG A 4 -5.79 39.13 7.17
C ARG A 4 -6.31 38.15 8.23
N LYS A 5 -7.39 38.51 8.94
CA LYS A 5 -8.01 37.63 9.95
C LYS A 5 -8.70 36.43 9.30
N THR A 6 -9.37 36.64 8.17
CA THR A 6 -9.99 35.56 7.39
C THR A 6 -8.95 34.59 6.84
N VAL A 7 -7.86 35.10 6.25
CA VAL A 7 -6.76 34.26 5.76
C VAL A 7 -6.11 33.48 6.91
N PHE A 8 -5.87 34.13 8.05
CA PHE A 8 -5.31 33.45 9.22
C PHE A 8 -6.23 32.35 9.76
N GLY A 9 -7.54 32.59 9.82
CA GLY A 9 -8.52 31.58 10.19
C GLY A 9 -8.54 30.39 9.22
N LEU A 10 -8.44 30.65 7.91
CA LEU A 10 -8.38 29.60 6.89
C LEU A 10 -7.10 28.76 7.02
N LEU A 11 -5.96 29.39 7.29
CA LEU A 11 -4.69 28.69 7.51
C LEU A 11 -4.73 27.79 8.74
N ILE A 12 -5.34 28.25 9.84
CA ILE A 12 -5.54 27.42 11.02
C ILE A 12 -6.42 26.21 10.69
N LEU A 13 -7.53 26.42 9.98
CA LEU A 13 -8.43 25.34 9.61
C LEU A 13 -7.74 24.30 8.71
N LEU A 14 -6.94 24.75 7.73
CA LEU A 14 -6.12 23.86 6.90
C LEU A 14 -5.08 23.10 7.71
N ALA A 15 -4.41 23.75 8.65
CA ALA A 15 -3.43 23.10 9.52
C ALA A 15 -4.09 22.05 10.43
N CYS A 16 -5.27 22.34 10.99
CA CYS A 16 -6.05 21.36 11.75
C CYS A 16 -6.46 20.18 10.87
N GLY A 17 -6.96 20.44 9.66
CA GLY A 17 -7.34 19.39 8.69
C GLY A 17 -6.15 18.50 8.32
N ALA A 18 -4.98 19.10 8.04
CA ALA A 18 -3.76 18.37 7.77
C ALA A 18 -3.30 17.55 8.98
N GLY A 19 -3.40 18.10 10.20
CA GLY A 19 -3.07 17.39 11.44
C GLY A 19 -3.92 16.14 11.64
N VAL A 20 -5.24 16.25 11.46
CA VAL A 20 -6.16 15.10 11.51
C VAL A 20 -5.80 14.09 10.43
N PHE A 21 -5.57 14.53 9.18
CA PHE A 21 -5.19 13.63 8.09
C PHE A 21 -3.89 12.86 8.40
N ILE A 22 -2.86 13.53 8.89
CA ILE A 22 -1.58 12.91 9.27
C ILE A 22 -1.79 11.87 10.39
N GLN A 23 -2.60 12.19 11.39
CA GLN A 23 -2.94 11.26 12.45
C GLN A 23 -3.62 10.00 11.89
N GLN A 24 -4.63 10.16 11.04
CA GLN A 24 -5.34 9.03 10.44
C GLN A 24 -4.47 8.19 9.52
N LEU A 25 -3.58 8.82 8.76
CA LEU A 25 -2.59 8.13 7.95
C LEU A 25 -1.63 7.33 8.85
N SER A 26 -1.16 7.92 9.95
CA SER A 26 -0.29 7.25 10.92
C SER A 26 -0.97 6.01 11.54
N GLU A 27 -2.25 6.10 11.88
CA GLU A 27 -3.02 4.96 12.38
C GLU A 27 -3.09 3.81 11.36
N VAL A 28 -3.22 4.12 10.07
CA VAL A 28 -3.20 3.10 9.00
C VAL A 28 -1.82 2.49 8.86
N LEU A 29 -0.77 3.32 8.82
CA LEU A 29 0.61 2.86 8.59
C LEU A 29 1.18 2.04 9.75
N ASN A 30 0.71 2.28 10.98
CA ASN A 30 1.14 1.56 12.18
C ASN A 30 0.17 0.44 12.59
N ARG A 31 -0.83 0.15 11.77
CA ARG A 31 -1.79 -0.93 12.04
C ARG A 31 -1.10 -2.28 11.99
N GLU A 32 -1.51 -3.18 12.88
CA GLU A 32 -0.99 -4.54 12.90
C GLU A 32 -1.36 -5.29 11.60
N PRO A 33 -0.37 -5.83 10.86
CA PRO A 33 -0.62 -6.53 9.62
C PRO A 33 -1.04 -7.99 9.83
N TYR A 34 -1.87 -8.52 8.93
CA TYR A 34 -1.97 -9.96 8.73
C TYR A 34 -0.72 -10.46 8.00
N THR A 35 -0.11 -11.55 8.47
CA THR A 35 1.20 -12.01 7.97
C THR A 35 1.13 -13.40 7.36
N SER A 36 1.80 -13.57 6.22
CA SER A 36 2.09 -14.84 5.54
C SER A 36 3.60 -14.95 5.34
N ARG A 37 4.16 -16.16 5.49
CA ARG A 37 5.60 -16.39 5.38
C ARG A 37 5.91 -17.17 4.11
N GLY A 38 6.97 -16.76 3.41
CA GLY A 38 7.46 -17.46 2.23
C GLY A 38 8.05 -18.82 2.53
N SER A 39 8.13 -19.66 1.49
CA SER A 39 8.66 -21.02 1.59
C SER A 39 10.13 -21.04 2.01
N SER A 40 10.92 -20.03 1.63
CA SER A 40 12.31 -19.90 2.06
C SER A 40 12.46 -19.43 3.50
N GLY A 41 11.40 -18.86 4.08
CA GLY A 41 11.44 -18.19 5.37
C GLY A 41 12.17 -16.84 5.38
N ARG A 42 12.69 -16.36 4.24
CA ARG A 42 13.38 -15.06 4.13
C ARG A 42 12.40 -13.88 4.11
N TYR A 43 11.27 -14.04 3.44
CA TYR A 43 10.33 -12.94 3.24
C TYR A 43 9.05 -13.14 4.05
N LEU A 44 8.55 -12.04 4.61
CA LEU A 44 7.19 -11.94 5.11
C LEU A 44 6.39 -11.11 4.12
N LEU A 45 5.28 -11.67 3.67
CA LEU A 45 4.24 -10.91 3.00
C LEU A 45 3.21 -10.53 4.04
N GLN A 46 2.92 -9.25 4.13
CA GLN A 46 2.02 -8.69 5.10
C GLN A 46 0.93 -7.91 4.39
N HIS A 47 -0.28 -7.96 4.93
CA HIS A 47 -1.41 -7.19 4.44
C HIS A 47 -1.92 -6.28 5.54
N VAL A 48 -2.19 -5.03 5.18
CA VAL A 48 -2.70 -4.00 6.09
C VAL A 48 -3.94 -3.38 5.47
N HIS A 49 -5.07 -3.50 6.16
CA HIS A 49 -6.30 -2.78 5.80
C HIS A 49 -6.10 -1.27 5.94
N ALA A 50 -6.51 -0.49 4.94
CA ALA A 50 -6.39 0.97 4.94
C ALA A 50 -7.65 1.69 5.46
N GLY A 51 -8.79 1.00 5.54
CA GLY A 51 -10.04 1.59 6.02
C GLY A 51 -9.98 2.04 7.49
N ASN A 52 -10.49 3.23 7.80
CA ASN A 52 -10.71 3.68 9.18
C ASN A 52 -11.96 4.59 9.24
N LEU A 53 -12.25 5.19 10.40
CA LEU A 53 -13.46 6.01 10.58
C LEU A 53 -13.49 7.24 9.65
N PHE A 54 -12.34 7.81 9.34
CA PHE A 54 -12.20 9.03 8.54
C PHE A 54 -11.71 8.78 7.10
N ILE A 55 -11.34 7.54 6.79
CA ILE A 55 -10.93 7.04 5.47
C ILE A 55 -11.96 5.98 5.08
N PRO A 56 -13.02 6.35 4.34
CA PRO A 56 -14.19 5.48 4.11
C PRO A 56 -13.93 4.30 3.17
N PHE A 57 -12.68 4.04 2.78
CA PHE A 57 -12.30 2.98 1.86
C PHE A 57 -12.12 1.64 2.59
N ARG A 58 -13.21 1.11 3.14
CA ARG A 58 -13.20 -0.12 3.98
C ARG A 58 -12.77 -1.38 3.23
N HIS A 59 -12.78 -1.36 1.91
CA HIS A 59 -12.43 -2.47 1.02
C HIS A 59 -11.03 -2.32 0.41
N LEU A 60 -10.24 -1.34 0.86
CA LEU A 60 -8.88 -1.12 0.39
C LEU A 60 -7.87 -1.40 1.49
N GLY A 61 -6.75 -2.00 1.07
CA GLY A 61 -5.57 -2.24 1.88
C GLY A 61 -4.33 -2.18 1.02
N TYR A 62 -3.18 -2.48 1.61
CA TYR A 62 -1.93 -2.60 0.87
C TYR A 62 -1.15 -3.82 1.35
N LEU A 63 -0.28 -4.32 0.47
CA LEU A 63 0.70 -5.34 0.81
C LEU A 63 1.98 -4.67 1.24
N GLN A 64 2.70 -5.33 2.14
CA GLN A 64 4.06 -5.00 2.44
C GLN A 64 4.93 -6.25 2.46
N VAL A 65 6.07 -6.17 1.75
CA VAL A 65 7.09 -7.21 1.79
C VAL A 65 8.18 -6.77 2.74
N VAL A 66 8.50 -7.65 3.71
CA VAL A 66 9.60 -7.49 4.65
C VAL A 66 10.66 -8.54 4.33
N ASP A 67 11.87 -8.10 3.98
CA ASP A 67 13.04 -8.98 3.88
C ASP A 67 13.63 -9.18 5.28
N LEU A 68 13.55 -10.38 5.83
CA LEU A 68 14.04 -10.66 7.18
C LEU A 68 15.56 -10.58 7.30
N GLN A 69 16.30 -10.57 6.19
CA GLN A 69 17.73 -10.26 6.21
C GLN A 69 17.99 -8.75 6.40
N ASN A 70 17.02 -7.90 6.05
CA ASN A 70 17.10 -6.45 6.15
C ASN A 70 15.75 -5.87 6.63
N PRO A 71 15.32 -6.17 7.87
CA PRO A 71 13.95 -5.91 8.33
C PRO A 71 13.60 -4.41 8.40
N GLN A 72 14.59 -3.54 8.34
CA GLN A 72 14.41 -2.08 8.28
C GLN A 72 13.84 -1.60 6.94
N ARG A 73 13.81 -2.46 5.91
CA ARG A 73 13.25 -2.13 4.59
C ARG A 73 11.92 -2.84 4.37
N VAL A 74 10.85 -2.05 4.39
CA VAL A 74 9.48 -2.49 4.13
C VAL A 74 9.03 -1.94 2.78
N TYR A 75 8.68 -2.82 1.85
CA TYR A 75 8.25 -2.47 0.50
C TYR A 75 6.73 -2.51 0.42
N ARG A 76 6.08 -1.36 0.40
CA ARG A 76 4.62 -1.20 0.38
C ARG A 76 4.10 -1.07 -1.04
N SER A 77 3.08 -1.84 -1.37
CA SER A 77 2.35 -1.76 -2.62
C SER A 77 1.48 -0.49 -2.66
N PRO A 78 0.98 -0.10 -3.85
CA PRO A 78 -0.21 0.75 -3.90
C PRO A 78 -1.41 0.04 -3.26
N LEU A 79 -2.47 0.82 -3.03
CA LEU A 79 -3.73 0.31 -2.53
C LEU A 79 -4.34 -0.72 -3.49
N ILE A 80 -4.87 -1.79 -2.91
CA ILE A 80 -5.50 -2.92 -3.58
C ILE A 80 -6.80 -3.26 -2.86
N TYR A 81 -7.73 -3.93 -3.56
CA TYR A 81 -8.98 -4.40 -2.98
C TYR A 81 -8.73 -5.55 -2.00
N ASP A 82 -9.31 -5.45 -0.80
CA ASP A 82 -9.21 -6.44 0.27
C ASP A 82 -10.06 -7.68 -0.02
N ASP A 83 -11.22 -7.49 -0.64
CA ASP A 83 -12.26 -8.52 -0.81
C ASP A 83 -11.81 -9.71 -1.67
N SER A 84 -10.76 -9.54 -2.48
CA SER A 84 -10.20 -10.56 -3.39
C SER A 84 -8.81 -11.05 -2.97
N LEU A 85 -8.34 -10.72 -1.77
CA LEU A 85 -6.96 -10.99 -1.38
C LEU A 85 -6.78 -12.41 -0.82
N ASP A 86 -6.11 -13.26 -1.58
CA ASP A 86 -5.62 -14.56 -1.11
C ASP A 86 -4.14 -14.46 -0.73
N MET A 87 -3.85 -14.51 0.56
CA MET A 87 -2.50 -14.37 1.12
C MET A 87 -1.64 -15.64 1.01
N ARG A 88 -2.12 -16.66 0.27
CA ARG A 88 -1.30 -17.82 -0.12
C ARG A 88 -0.25 -17.38 -1.14
N MET A 89 0.95 -17.12 -0.62
CA MET A 89 2.08 -16.64 -1.40
C MET A 89 2.82 -17.79 -2.09
N SER A 90 3.14 -17.60 -3.37
CA SER A 90 4.16 -18.35 -4.09
C SER A 90 5.47 -17.57 -4.05
N GLU A 91 6.58 -18.27 -3.79
CA GLU A 91 7.92 -17.68 -3.76
C GLU A 91 8.80 -18.38 -4.80
N SER A 92 9.41 -17.58 -5.68
CA SER A 92 10.41 -18.01 -6.64
C SER A 92 11.75 -17.32 -6.36
N ALA A 93 12.78 -17.62 -7.16
CA ALA A 93 14.10 -17.01 -7.00
C ALA A 93 14.07 -15.47 -7.08
N ARG A 94 13.11 -14.88 -7.81
CA ARG A 94 13.05 -13.44 -8.10
C ARG A 94 11.72 -12.79 -7.78
N GLU A 95 10.71 -13.55 -7.37
CA GLU A 95 9.35 -13.04 -7.25
C GLU A 95 8.64 -13.59 -6.03
N LEU A 96 7.82 -12.75 -5.43
CA LEU A 96 6.81 -13.11 -4.44
C LEU A 96 5.46 -12.79 -5.03
N SER A 97 4.59 -13.78 -5.18
CA SER A 97 3.32 -13.61 -5.86
C SER A 97 2.17 -14.10 -5.01
N ILE A 98 1.10 -13.34 -5.01
CA ILE A 98 -0.24 -13.79 -4.62
C ILE A 98 -1.18 -13.63 -5.82
N PHE A 99 -2.43 -14.04 -5.67
CA PHE A 99 -3.41 -13.91 -6.74
C PHE A 99 -3.53 -12.45 -7.25
N GLY A 100 -3.03 -12.22 -8.46
CA GLY A 100 -3.11 -10.94 -9.18
C GLY A 100 -2.15 -9.84 -8.71
N VAL A 101 -1.22 -10.13 -7.80
CA VAL A 101 -0.15 -9.19 -7.41
C VAL A 101 1.19 -9.92 -7.30
N THR A 102 2.19 -9.39 -7.99
CA THR A 102 3.57 -9.90 -7.95
C THR A 102 4.52 -8.82 -7.46
N PHE A 103 5.48 -9.19 -6.62
CA PHE A 103 6.58 -8.35 -6.18
C PHE A 103 7.90 -8.92 -6.69
N ASN A 104 8.59 -8.18 -7.55
CA ASN A 104 9.92 -8.55 -8.03
C ASN A 104 10.97 -8.18 -6.97
N THR A 105 11.69 -9.18 -6.47
CA THR A 105 12.65 -9.03 -5.39
C THR A 105 13.99 -8.44 -5.84
N GLU A 106 14.31 -8.43 -7.13
CA GLU A 106 15.51 -7.78 -7.67
C GLU A 106 15.27 -6.29 -7.90
N THR A 107 14.21 -5.94 -8.63
CA THR A 107 13.88 -4.55 -8.98
C THR A 107 13.14 -3.81 -7.86
N LYS A 108 12.61 -4.55 -6.88
CA LYS A 108 11.76 -4.02 -5.81
C LYS A 108 10.56 -3.28 -6.38
N THR A 109 9.81 -3.94 -7.26
CA THR A 109 8.67 -3.36 -7.98
C THR A 109 7.45 -4.25 -7.83
N TYR A 110 6.28 -3.64 -7.63
CA TYR A 110 4.99 -4.34 -7.64
C TYR A 110 4.36 -4.36 -9.03
N PHE A 111 3.70 -5.45 -9.35
CA PHE A 111 2.98 -5.65 -10.60
C PHE A 111 1.56 -6.11 -10.28
N ILE A 112 0.56 -5.36 -10.75
CA ILE A 112 -0.85 -5.62 -10.49
C ILE A 112 -1.48 -6.15 -11.78
N GLN A 113 -2.12 -7.32 -11.69
CA GLN A 113 -2.67 -8.03 -12.84
C GLN A 113 -4.21 -8.00 -12.85
N TRP A 114 -4.83 -7.24 -11.96
CA TRP A 114 -6.27 -7.05 -11.96
C TRP A 114 -6.67 -6.03 -13.01
N ARG A 115 -7.49 -6.46 -13.96
CA ARG A 115 -7.94 -5.63 -15.09
C ARG A 115 -8.66 -4.36 -14.65
N ASP A 116 -9.48 -4.45 -13.60
CA ASP A 116 -10.34 -3.38 -13.15
C ASP A 116 -9.72 -2.60 -11.96
N TRP A 117 -8.39 -2.72 -11.78
CA TRP A 117 -7.67 -1.95 -10.77
C TRP A 117 -7.45 -0.52 -11.24
N GLU A 118 -7.78 0.44 -10.38
CA GLU A 118 -7.57 1.86 -10.64
C GLU A 118 -6.65 2.47 -9.58
N PRO A 119 -5.71 3.36 -9.97
CA PRO A 119 -4.84 4.02 -9.02
C PRO A 119 -5.65 4.95 -8.11
N HIS A 120 -5.46 4.81 -6.80
CA HIS A 120 -6.05 5.68 -5.80
C HIS A 120 -5.08 6.80 -5.41
N TRP A 121 -5.57 8.04 -5.22
CA TRP A 121 -4.72 9.20 -4.89
C TRP A 121 -3.90 9.00 -3.61
N LEU A 122 -4.43 8.23 -2.65
CA LEU A 122 -3.74 7.94 -1.38
C LEU A 122 -2.47 7.09 -1.58
N ASN A 123 -2.28 6.50 -2.76
CA ASN A 123 -1.04 5.79 -3.12
C ASN A 123 0.20 6.69 -2.99
N TRP A 124 0.06 8.01 -3.14
CA TRP A 124 1.15 8.97 -2.90
C TRP A 124 1.70 8.95 -1.47
N PHE A 125 0.90 8.49 -0.50
CA PHE A 125 1.27 8.46 0.92
C PHE A 125 1.55 7.03 1.43
N ILE A 126 0.85 6.04 0.86
CA ILE A 126 0.93 4.65 1.31
C ILE A 126 2.02 3.87 0.56
N SER A 127 2.04 3.97 -0.77
CA SER A 127 3.03 3.27 -1.58
C SER A 127 4.39 3.94 -1.42
N ASN A 128 5.43 3.14 -1.22
CA ASN A 128 6.82 3.60 -1.23
C ASN A 128 7.67 2.85 -2.25
N THR A 129 7.02 2.15 -3.18
CA THR A 129 7.65 1.23 -4.11
C THR A 129 7.14 1.53 -5.52
N PRO A 130 7.99 1.46 -6.57
CA PRO A 130 7.52 1.49 -7.94
C PRO A 130 6.46 0.40 -8.20
N TYR A 131 5.49 0.70 -9.05
CA TYR A 131 4.49 -0.28 -9.45
C TYR A 131 4.04 -0.10 -10.90
N GLY A 132 3.65 -1.21 -11.52
CA GLY A 132 3.06 -1.27 -12.85
C GLY A 132 1.76 -2.07 -12.86
N VAL A 133 0.93 -1.84 -13.88
CA VAL A 133 -0.26 -2.64 -14.16
C VAL A 133 0.03 -3.51 -15.37
N CYS A 134 -0.13 -4.82 -15.24
CA CYS A 134 0.04 -5.74 -16.35
C CYS A 134 -1.33 -5.96 -16.97
N SER A 135 -1.55 -5.38 -18.14
CA SER A 135 -2.66 -5.79 -18.99
C SER A 135 -2.20 -7.04 -19.72
N ASP A 136 -2.77 -8.18 -19.32
CA ASP A 136 -3.05 -9.37 -20.12
C ASP A 136 -2.60 -10.68 -19.45
N ALA A 137 -3.45 -11.70 -19.64
CA ALA A 137 -3.41 -13.02 -19.04
C ALA A 137 -2.20 -13.90 -19.43
N GLU A 138 -1.14 -13.30 -19.97
CA GLU A 138 0.07 -13.98 -20.46
C GLU A 138 1.33 -13.66 -19.65
N GLY A 139 1.23 -12.87 -18.57
CA GLY A 139 2.29 -12.75 -17.57
C GLY A 139 3.50 -11.90 -17.99
N THR A 140 3.41 -11.14 -19.06
CA THR A 140 4.45 -10.17 -19.47
C THR A 140 4.10 -8.78 -18.96
N CYS A 141 4.83 -8.33 -17.94
CA CYS A 141 4.77 -6.97 -17.42
C CYS A 141 5.91 -6.15 -18.06
N PHE A 142 5.58 -5.12 -18.85
CA PHE A 142 6.57 -4.19 -19.43
C PHE A 142 6.89 -3.05 -18.47
#